data_AF-A0A0K0DAA4-F1
#
_entry.id   AF-A0A0K0DAA4-F1
#
_cell.length_a   1.000
_cell.length_b   1.000
_cell.length_c   1.000
_cell.angle_alpha   90.00
_cell.angle_beta   90.00
_cell.angle_gamma   90.00
#
_symmetry.space_group_name_H-M   'P 1'
#
loop_
_entity.id
_entity.type
_entity.pdbx_description
1 polymer ?
#
loop_
_entity_poly.entity_id
_entity_poly.type
_entity_poly.pdbx_seq_one_letter_code
_entity_poly.pdbx_strand_id
1 'polypeptide(L)'
;MPSLLVYAAIVCAVAAGDIVKSSPKAIGPCILNRCSRGFMCVHAECVPDPDLIEELGPCVNTLCPETYQCNDNICIRPMQVAISARARANSDPIGPCVNDTCPDHYVCVKDDNKCYPIDE
;
A
#
# COMPACT_ATOMS: atom_id res chain seq x y z
N MET A 1 -60.96 -20.09 -22.31
CA MET A 1 -60.00 -20.03 -21.19
C MET A 1 -58.83 -19.15 -21.64
N PRO A 2 -58.74 -17.89 -21.20
CA PRO A 2 -57.62 -17.02 -21.55
C PRO A 2 -56.54 -17.15 -20.47
N SER A 3 -55.33 -17.56 -20.80
CA SER A 3 -54.16 -17.41 -19.92
C SER A 3 -52.93 -17.92 -20.64
N LEU A 4 -52.05 -17.03 -21.04
CA LEU A 4 -50.75 -16.91 -20.39
C LEU A 4 -50.04 -15.67 -20.96
N LEU A 5 -49.97 -14.63 -20.12
CA LEU A 5 -49.06 -13.51 -20.24
C LEU A 5 -47.62 -14.04 -20.14
N VAL A 6 -46.85 -13.93 -21.21
CA VAL A 6 -45.39 -14.14 -21.15
C VAL A 6 -44.76 -12.77 -20.90
N TYR A 7 -44.59 -12.43 -19.62
CA TYR A 7 -43.73 -11.32 -19.20
C TYR A 7 -42.27 -11.79 -19.30
N ALA A 8 -41.58 -11.39 -20.37
CA ALA A 8 -40.14 -11.53 -20.46
C ALA A 8 -39.49 -10.42 -19.63
N ALA A 9 -39.11 -10.74 -18.40
CA ALA A 9 -38.26 -9.87 -17.58
C ALA A 9 -36.85 -9.88 -18.19
N ILE A 10 -36.47 -8.78 -18.83
CA ILE A 10 -35.10 -8.53 -19.26
C ILE A 10 -34.29 -8.21 -18.00
N VAL A 11 -33.62 -9.23 -17.47
CA VAL A 11 -32.61 -9.04 -16.42
C VAL A 11 -31.36 -8.51 -17.12
N CYS A 12 -31.15 -7.19 -17.04
CA CYS A 12 -29.84 -6.61 -17.34
C CYS A 12 -28.86 -7.12 -16.28
N ALA A 13 -28.11 -8.16 -16.60
CA ALA A 13 -26.94 -8.55 -15.85
C ALA A 13 -25.96 -7.37 -15.88
N VAL A 14 -25.88 -6.65 -14.76
CA VAL A 14 -24.79 -5.72 -14.50
C VAL A 14 -23.50 -6.52 -14.63
N ALA A 15 -22.68 -6.18 -15.63
CA ALA A 15 -21.33 -6.69 -15.71
C ALA A 15 -20.63 -6.23 -14.42
N ALA A 16 -20.45 -7.17 -13.48
CA ALA A 16 -19.46 -7.02 -12.44
C ALA A 16 -18.15 -6.83 -13.20
N GLY A 17 -17.67 -5.59 -13.26
CA GLY A 17 -16.31 -5.33 -13.66
C GLY A 17 -15.47 -6.07 -12.63
N ASP A 18 -14.91 -7.20 -13.02
CA ASP A 18 -13.81 -7.82 -12.31
C ASP A 18 -12.77 -6.71 -12.18
N ILE A 19 -12.66 -6.14 -10.97
CA ILE A 19 -11.51 -5.35 -10.59
C ILE A 19 -10.40 -6.39 -10.59
N VAL A 20 -9.77 -6.56 -11.76
CA VAL A 20 -8.48 -7.19 -11.86
C VAL A 20 -7.62 -6.37 -10.89
N LYS A 21 -7.42 -6.89 -9.68
CA LYS A 21 -6.32 -6.47 -8.83
C LYS A 21 -5.08 -6.81 -9.66
N SER A 22 -4.70 -5.88 -10.52
CA SER A 22 -3.48 -5.95 -11.31
C SER A 22 -2.39 -6.25 -10.30
N SER A 23 -1.66 -7.33 -10.51
CA SER A 23 -0.53 -7.65 -9.64
C SER A 23 0.37 -6.41 -9.59
N PRO A 24 0.80 -5.99 -8.39
CA PRO A 24 1.44 -4.71 -8.24
C PRO A 24 2.73 -4.69 -9.07
N LYS A 25 2.82 -3.76 -10.02
CA LYS A 25 3.95 -3.66 -10.93
C LYS A 25 5.27 -3.43 -10.19
N ALA A 26 6.31 -4.03 -10.74
CA ALA A 26 7.67 -3.87 -10.26
C ALA A 26 8.11 -2.41 -10.31
N ILE A 27 8.70 -1.94 -9.21
CA ILE A 27 9.23 -0.58 -9.08
C ILE A 27 10.71 -0.48 -9.44
N GLY A 28 11.40 -1.61 -9.62
CA GLY A 28 12.81 -1.66 -9.97
C GLY A 28 13.42 -3.06 -9.83
N PRO A 29 14.71 -3.25 -10.14
CA PRO A 29 15.40 -4.53 -9.97
C PRO A 29 15.79 -4.78 -8.51
N CYS A 30 15.94 -6.04 -8.14
CA CYS A 30 16.57 -6.40 -6.87
C CYS A 30 18.07 -6.12 -6.91
N ILE A 31 18.58 -5.46 -5.86
CA ILE A 31 20.03 -5.27 -5.68
C ILE A 31 20.49 -6.26 -4.61
N LEU A 32 21.32 -7.23 -5.00
CA LEU A 32 21.80 -8.29 -4.09
C LEU A 32 20.66 -9.07 -3.40
N ASN A 33 19.59 -9.40 -4.13
CA ASN A 33 18.37 -10.03 -3.61
C ASN A 33 17.65 -9.22 -2.52
N ARG A 34 17.83 -7.89 -2.52
CA ARG A 34 17.18 -6.98 -1.57
C ARG A 34 16.49 -5.85 -2.30
N CYS A 35 15.48 -5.33 -1.65
CA CYS A 35 14.70 -4.17 -2.07
C CYS A 35 14.65 -3.15 -0.93
N SER A 36 14.23 -1.94 -1.26
CA SER A 36 13.86 -0.96 -0.23
C SER A 36 12.74 -1.52 0.65
N ARG A 37 12.66 -1.03 1.90
CA ARG A 37 11.62 -1.44 2.86
C ARG A 37 10.21 -1.26 2.27
N GLY A 38 9.32 -2.23 2.53
CA GLY A 38 7.96 -2.31 1.96
C GLY A 38 7.89 -2.91 0.56
N PHE A 39 9.01 -3.43 0.04
CA PHE A 39 9.07 -4.15 -1.23
C PHE A 39 9.78 -5.48 -1.02
N MET A 40 9.33 -6.50 -1.74
CA MET A 40 9.89 -7.83 -1.73
C MET A 40 10.53 -8.16 -3.07
N CYS A 41 11.60 -8.95 -3.03
CA CYS A 41 12.28 -9.39 -4.25
C CYS A 41 11.58 -10.64 -4.81
N VAL A 42 10.96 -10.50 -5.97
CA VAL A 42 10.24 -11.57 -6.69
C VAL A 42 10.74 -11.59 -8.12
N HIS A 43 11.24 -12.73 -8.59
CA HIS A 43 11.79 -12.88 -9.95
C HIS A 43 12.85 -11.82 -10.33
N ALA A 44 13.72 -11.44 -9.39
CA ALA A 44 14.73 -10.37 -9.54
C ALA A 44 14.15 -8.95 -9.69
N GLU A 45 12.86 -8.78 -9.42
CA GLU A 45 12.17 -7.49 -9.41
C GLU A 45 11.69 -7.13 -8.00
N CYS A 46 11.81 -5.86 -7.64
CA CYS A 46 11.23 -5.31 -6.43
C CYS A 46 9.76 -5.02 -6.67
N VAL A 47 8.92 -5.89 -6.12
CA VAL A 47 7.48 -5.73 -6.15
C VAL A 47 7.00 -5.22 -4.80
N PRO A 48 5.90 -4.44 -4.79
CA PRO A 48 5.32 -3.97 -3.55
C PRO A 48 4.81 -5.14 -2.68
N ASP A 49 5.17 -5.15 -1.39
CA ASP A 49 4.75 -6.17 -0.41
C ASP A 49 3.33 -5.87 0.10
N PRO A 50 2.32 -6.73 -0.16
CA PRO A 50 0.93 -6.45 0.15
C PRO A 50 0.65 -6.27 1.64
N ASP A 51 1.48 -6.83 2.54
CA ASP A 51 1.30 -6.72 3.98
C ASP A 51 1.95 -5.44 4.55
N LEU A 52 2.79 -4.76 3.76
CA LEU A 52 3.61 -3.62 4.19
C LEU A 52 3.39 -2.36 3.34
N ILE A 53 2.21 -2.21 2.74
CA ILE A 53 1.89 -1.08 1.86
C ILE A 53 0.56 -0.44 2.23
N GLU A 54 0.56 0.89 2.21
CA GLU A 54 -0.64 1.70 2.26
C GLU A 54 -1.03 2.12 0.83
N GLU A 55 -2.27 1.81 0.46
CA GLU A 55 -2.92 2.28 -0.76
C GLU A 55 -3.80 3.49 -0.41
N LEU A 56 -3.64 4.60 -1.15
CA LEU A 56 -4.44 5.80 -0.92
C LEU A 56 -5.66 5.90 -1.85
N GLY A 57 -5.48 5.49 -3.11
CA GLY A 57 -6.49 5.69 -4.16
C GLY A 57 -5.85 5.81 -5.54
N PRO A 58 -6.62 6.17 -6.58
CA PRO A 58 -6.10 6.23 -7.94
C PRO A 58 -5.14 7.39 -8.15
N CYS A 59 -4.21 7.22 -9.10
CA CYS A 59 -3.35 8.32 -9.54
C CYS A 59 -4.15 9.38 -10.30
N VAL A 60 -3.77 10.64 -10.15
CA VAL A 60 -4.35 11.75 -10.93
C VAL A 60 -3.29 12.26 -11.88
N ASN A 61 -3.49 12.11 -13.20
CA ASN A 61 -2.49 12.47 -14.20
C ASN A 61 -1.11 11.84 -13.93
N THR A 62 -1.07 10.57 -13.52
CA THR A 62 0.15 9.83 -13.11
C THR A 62 0.88 10.38 -11.88
N LEU A 63 0.25 11.30 -11.14
CA LEU A 63 0.77 11.91 -9.94
C LEU A 63 0.03 11.42 -8.70
N CYS A 64 0.76 11.41 -7.59
CA CYS A 64 0.26 11.12 -6.26
C CYS A 64 0.69 12.23 -5.29
N PRO A 65 0.02 12.38 -4.14
CA PRO A 65 0.45 13.28 -3.08
C PRO A 65 1.88 13.01 -2.62
N GLU A 66 2.50 13.97 -1.96
CA GLU A 66 3.85 13.81 -1.42
C GLU A 66 3.96 12.51 -0.59
N THR A 67 5.10 11.81 -0.72
CA THR A 67 5.41 10.50 -0.12
C THR A 67 4.71 9.26 -0.70
N TYR A 68 3.79 9.42 -1.66
CA TYR A 68 3.20 8.32 -2.42
C TYR A 68 3.78 8.23 -3.83
N GLN A 69 3.82 7.02 -4.39
CA GLN A 69 4.23 6.77 -5.76
C GLN A 69 3.10 6.13 -6.54
N CYS A 70 2.90 6.56 -7.78
CA CYS A 70 1.91 5.97 -8.68
C CYS A 70 2.43 4.63 -9.19
N ASN A 71 1.76 3.55 -8.81
CA ASN A 71 2.03 2.21 -9.30
C ASN A 71 0.73 1.58 -9.83
N ASP A 72 0.72 1.19 -11.11
CA ASP A 72 -0.47 0.63 -11.79
C ASP A 72 -1.76 1.42 -11.51
N ASN A 73 -1.69 2.74 -11.67
CA ASN A 73 -2.80 3.66 -11.46
C ASN A 73 -3.30 3.75 -10.00
N ILE A 74 -2.55 3.22 -9.03
CA ILE A 74 -2.84 3.33 -7.60
C ILE A 74 -1.66 4.03 -6.91
N CYS A 75 -1.97 5.00 -6.04
CA CYS A 75 -1.01 5.64 -5.18
C CYS A 75 -0.67 4.73 -4.01
N ILE A 76 0.57 4.25 -3.98
CA ILE A 76 1.08 3.35 -2.94
C ILE A 76 2.24 3.98 -2.19
N ARG A 77 2.43 3.59 -0.93
CA ARG A 77 3.65 3.86 -0.17
C ARG A 77 3.95 2.71 0.79
N PRO A 78 5.24 2.43 1.07
CA PRO A 78 5.62 1.52 2.14
C PRO A 78 5.02 1.95 3.48
N MET A 79 4.36 1.04 4.19
CA MET A 79 3.82 1.26 5.53
C MET A 79 4.89 1.77 6.47
N GLN A 80 6.14 1.31 6.39
CA GLN A 80 7.20 1.83 7.27
C GLN A 80 7.43 3.33 7.07
N VAL A 81 7.26 3.85 5.85
CA VAL A 81 7.33 5.28 5.53
C VAL A 81 6.04 6.00 5.90
N ALA A 82 4.88 5.36 5.77
CA ALA A 82 3.60 5.86 6.26
C ALA A 82 3.60 6.03 7.78
N ILE A 83 3.97 4.97 8.49
CA ILE A 83 4.12 4.90 9.93
C ILE A 83 5.16 5.92 10.38
N SER A 84 6.34 6.02 9.74
CA SER A 84 7.33 7.07 10.09
C SER A 84 6.76 8.48 9.92
N ALA A 85 5.96 8.74 8.88
CA ALA A 85 5.35 10.04 8.64
C ALA A 85 4.22 10.35 9.63
N ARG A 86 3.38 9.36 9.95
CA ARG A 86 2.32 9.46 10.97
C ARG A 86 2.90 9.64 12.37
N ALA A 87 3.90 8.83 12.72
CA ALA A 87 4.59 8.86 13.99
C ALA A 87 5.30 10.21 14.21
N ARG A 88 5.90 10.80 13.16
CA ARG A 88 6.43 12.18 13.22
C ARG A 88 5.35 13.26 13.34
N ALA A 89 4.15 13.02 12.79
CA ALA A 89 3.13 14.05 12.72
C ALA A 89 2.51 14.39 14.08
N ASN A 90 2.56 13.49 15.07
CA ASN A 90 1.81 13.67 16.33
C ASN A 90 2.41 13.05 17.60
N SER A 91 3.71 12.69 17.66
CA SER A 91 4.20 12.01 18.87
C SER A 91 5.61 12.36 19.33
N ASP A 92 5.76 12.43 20.65
CA ASP A 92 7.05 12.52 21.31
C ASP A 92 7.77 11.17 21.20
N PRO A 93 9.07 11.16 20.85
CA PRO A 93 9.83 9.93 20.79
C PRO A 93 10.02 9.35 22.19
N ILE A 94 9.87 8.03 22.32
CA ILE A 94 10.08 7.34 23.61
C ILE A 94 11.56 7.13 23.95
N GLY A 95 12.44 7.25 22.97
CA GLY A 95 13.86 6.98 23.13
C GLY A 95 14.58 6.79 21.79
N PRO A 96 15.90 6.54 21.84
CA PRO A 96 16.69 6.24 20.65
C PRO A 96 16.40 4.83 20.14
N CYS A 97 16.66 4.59 18.85
CA CYS A 97 16.69 3.23 18.34
C CYS A 97 17.87 2.45 18.92
N VAL A 98 17.65 1.18 19.24
CA VAL A 98 18.71 0.26 19.68
C VAL A 98 18.88 -0.80 18.61
N ASN A 99 20.03 -0.81 17.93
CA ASN A 99 20.30 -1.71 16.79
C ASN A 99 19.20 -1.65 15.71
N ASP A 100 18.83 -0.45 15.26
CA ASP A 100 17.72 -0.23 14.31
C ASP A 100 16.35 -0.77 14.76
N THR A 101 16.20 -1.10 16.04
CA THR A 101 15.01 -1.74 16.60
C THR A 101 14.40 -0.87 17.70
N CYS A 102 13.08 -0.96 17.84
CA CYS A 102 12.30 -0.30 18.87
C CYS A 102 11.40 -1.33 19.56
N PRO A 103 10.85 -1.00 20.75
CA PRO A 103 9.83 -1.81 21.41
C PRO A 103 8.60 -2.04 20.54
N ASP A 104 7.77 -3.03 20.91
CA ASP A 104 6.51 -3.31 20.20
C ASP A 104 5.60 -2.07 20.13
N HIS A 105 4.91 -1.89 19.01
CA HIS A 105 4.13 -0.69 18.67
C HIS A 105 4.94 0.62 18.52
N TYR A 106 6.26 0.51 18.28
CA TYR A 106 7.11 1.64 17.92
C TYR A 106 7.90 1.37 16.64
N VAL A 107 8.12 2.41 15.86
CA VAL A 107 8.96 2.36 14.66
C VAL A 107 10.24 3.15 14.88
N CYS A 108 11.37 2.56 14.46
CA CYS A 108 12.63 3.29 14.40
C CYS A 108 12.65 4.20 13.17
N VAL A 109 12.66 5.51 13.41
CA VAL A 109 12.80 6.53 12.39
C VAL A 109 14.29 6.87 12.23
N LYS A 110 14.90 6.37 11.14
CA LYS A 110 16.35 6.43 10.95
C LYS A 110 16.92 7.84 10.80
N ASP A 111 16.19 8.80 10.23
CA ASP A 111 16.75 10.15 10.03
C ASP A 111 17.01 10.89 11.35
N ASP A 112 16.27 10.57 12.41
CA ASP A 112 16.46 11.13 13.77
C ASP A 112 16.95 10.08 14.78
N ASN A 113 17.14 8.83 14.32
CA ASN A 113 17.52 7.67 15.13
C ASN A 113 16.69 7.50 16.42
N LYS A 114 15.37 7.73 16.32
CA LYS A 114 14.42 7.71 17.45
C LYS A 114 13.24 6.77 17.20
N CYS A 115 12.70 6.24 18.29
CA CYS A 115 11.52 5.40 18.32
C CYS A 115 10.27 6.25 18.51
N TYR A 116 9.33 6.16 17.57
CA TYR A 116 8.05 6.85 17.63
C TYR A 116 6.89 5.84 17.66
N PRO A 117 5.82 6.11 18.42
CA PRO A 117 4.65 5.24 18.48
C PRO A 117 3.97 5.14 17.12
N ILE A 118 3.40 3.97 16.87
CA ILE A 118 2.60 3.69 15.68
C ILE A 118 1.13 3.73 16.12
N ASP A 119 0.35 4.68 15.60
CA ASP A 119 -1.10 4.66 15.82
C ASP A 119 -1.67 3.43 15.08
N GLU A 120 -2.37 2.56 15.81
CA GLU A 120 -3.06 1.37 15.27
C GLU A 120 -4.26 1.72 14.38
#